data_AF-A0AAJ4KA50-F1
#
_entry.id   AF-A0AAJ4KA50-F1
#
_cell.length_a   1.000
_cell.length_b   1.000
_cell.length_c   1.000
_cell.angle_alpha   90.00
_cell.angle_beta   90.00
_cell.angle_gamma   90.00
#
_symmetry.space_group_name_H-M   'P 1'
#
loop_
_entity.id
_entity.type
_entity.pdbx_description
1 polymer ?
#
loop_
_entity_poly.entity_id
_entity_poly.type
_entity_poly.pdbx_seq_one_letter_code
_entity_poly.pdbx_strand_id
1 'polypeptide(L)'
;MKAPQAVKYTEYRSNGYQTQIPFPDGSRLRKALLTKDAKQAARVMTLLNPLISRIKTGEVSKDDLCSHIDDLINPTHEQRTYSKVISNRAAIACTPEPDKYLSLADAWELCQHIKGTGNSKPLRGKKVTGAWSRDRSINVNRHMQVLFELFGADKNIHTITEEDMLMVKDVIKNMPKRRLAQYSGLSIGELLACDDVSDEDKAGNSTLVQHFKTFSLFFKSFLTDEERILERSPIERISIKEV
;
A
#
# COMPACT_ATOMS: atom_id res chain seq x y z
N MET A 1 27.55 -6.44 30.75
CA MET A 1 26.39 -6.33 29.83
C MET A 1 26.14 -4.84 29.58
N LYS A 2 26.18 -4.38 28.33
CA LYS A 2 25.94 -2.97 27.99
C LYS A 2 24.44 -2.68 28.15
N ALA A 3 24.08 -1.66 28.93
CA ALA A 3 22.69 -1.23 29.02
C ALA A 3 22.18 -0.81 27.63
N PRO A 4 21.00 -1.24 27.20
CA PRO A 4 20.43 -0.81 25.93
C PRO A 4 20.22 0.72 25.96
N GLN A 5 20.57 1.37 24.85
CA GLN A 5 20.43 2.82 24.68
C GLN A 5 18.98 3.22 24.94
N ALA A 6 18.76 4.15 25.88
CA ALA A 6 17.43 4.51 26.35
C ALA A 6 16.60 5.14 25.21
N VAL A 7 15.60 4.41 24.71
CA VAL A 7 14.63 4.92 23.75
C VAL A 7 13.59 5.75 24.53
N LYS A 8 13.36 7.00 24.12
CA LYS A 8 12.44 7.93 24.81
C LYS A 8 11.06 7.29 25.00
N TYR A 9 10.45 7.51 26.16
CA TYR A 9 9.14 6.97 26.55
C TYR A 9 9.07 5.44 26.62
N THR A 10 10.20 4.73 26.72
CA THR A 10 10.19 3.27 26.91
C THR A 10 10.86 2.85 28.20
N GLU A 11 10.37 1.75 28.76
CA GLU A 11 10.91 1.09 29.95
C GLU A 11 11.04 -0.40 29.64
N TYR A 12 12.20 -0.99 29.95
CA TYR A 12 12.37 -2.44 29.88
C TYR A 12 11.91 -3.06 31.20
N ARG A 13 10.98 -4.02 31.12
CA ARG A 13 10.53 -4.82 32.28
C ARG A 13 10.79 -6.30 32.05
N SER A 14 10.56 -7.12 33.08
CA SER A 14 10.82 -8.57 33.09
C SER A 14 10.22 -9.35 31.91
N ASN A 15 9.22 -8.80 31.21
CA ASN A 15 8.57 -9.43 30.05
C ASN A 15 8.76 -8.68 28.69
N GLY A 16 9.72 -7.75 28.59
CA GLY A 16 10.01 -6.99 27.37
C GLY A 16 9.83 -5.47 27.50
N TYR A 17 9.90 -4.76 26.37
CA TYR A 17 9.77 -3.31 26.33
C TYR A 17 8.30 -2.87 26.48
N GLN A 18 8.08 -1.80 27.24
CA GLN A 18 6.80 -1.12 27.37
C GLN A 18 6.96 0.36 27.05
N THR A 19 5.95 0.97 26.45
CA THR A 19 5.87 2.41 26.22
C THR A 19 5.07 3.11 27.32
N GLN A 20 5.52 4.29 27.73
CA GLN A 20 4.88 5.17 28.71
C GLN A 20 4.73 6.58 28.11
N ILE A 21 3.57 6.85 27.51
CA ILE A 21 3.30 8.12 26.83
C ILE A 21 2.40 8.99 27.72
N PRO A 22 2.85 10.19 28.13
CA PRO A 22 2.02 11.12 28.91
C PRO A 22 1.00 11.85 28.02
N PHE A 23 -0.20 12.06 28.56
CA PHE A 23 -1.28 12.81 27.94
C PHE A 23 -1.48 14.19 28.60
N PRO A 24 -2.09 15.16 27.91
CA PRO A 24 -2.36 16.49 28.45
C PRO A 24 -3.26 16.49 29.70
N ASP A 25 -4.12 15.48 29.83
CA ASP A 25 -5.01 15.27 30.98
C ASP A 25 -4.29 14.74 32.24
N GLY A 26 -2.96 14.60 32.20
CA GLY A 26 -2.13 14.09 33.30
C GLY A 26 -2.09 12.55 33.38
N SER A 27 -2.86 11.85 32.56
CA SER A 27 -2.82 10.39 32.49
C SER A 27 -1.63 9.89 31.67
N ARG A 28 -1.33 8.60 31.77
CA ARG A 28 -0.25 7.95 31.03
C ARG A 28 -0.76 6.68 30.38
N LEU A 29 -0.54 6.53 29.07
CA LEU A 29 -0.75 5.25 28.41
C LEU A 29 0.45 4.35 28.68
N ARG A 30 0.18 3.16 29.21
CA ARG A 30 1.17 2.09 29.38
C ARG A 30 0.80 0.94 28.47
N LYS A 31 1.66 0.61 27.50
CA LYS A 31 1.40 -0.49 26.58
C LYS A 31 2.66 -1.32 26.34
N ALA A 32 2.52 -2.64 26.32
CA ALA A 32 3.62 -3.54 26.01
C ALA A 32 3.90 -3.53 24.51
N LEU A 33 5.16 -3.45 24.13
CA LEU A 33 5.60 -3.50 22.73
C LEU A 33 5.80 -4.94 22.22
N LEU A 34 5.54 -5.93 23.09
CA LEU A 34 5.71 -7.38 22.85
C LEU A 34 7.05 -7.80 22.24
N THR A 35 8.08 -6.96 22.36
CA THR A 35 9.44 -7.23 21.89
C THR A 35 10.44 -7.17 23.04
N LYS A 36 11.43 -8.05 22.99
CA LYS A 36 12.61 -8.03 23.89
C LYS A 36 13.83 -7.39 23.23
N ASP A 37 13.73 -7.06 21.93
CA ASP A 37 14.81 -6.43 21.17
C ASP A 37 14.72 -4.89 21.25
N ALA A 38 15.82 -4.28 21.70
CA ALA A 38 15.96 -2.83 21.79
C ALA A 38 15.83 -2.14 20.42
N LYS A 39 16.30 -2.79 19.33
CA LYS A 39 16.24 -2.22 17.98
C LYS A 39 14.81 -2.20 17.45
N GLN A 40 14.05 -3.27 17.67
CA GLN A 40 12.63 -3.32 17.31
C GLN A 40 11.83 -2.30 18.13
N ALA A 41 12.06 -2.21 19.45
CA ALA A 41 11.42 -1.19 20.28
C ALA A 41 11.74 0.24 19.79
N ALA A 42 12.99 0.51 19.42
CA ALA A 42 13.40 1.80 18.87
C ALA A 42 12.70 2.14 17.55
N ARG A 43 12.50 1.16 16.66
CA ARG A 43 11.76 1.35 15.40
C ARG A 43 10.30 1.71 15.65
N VAL A 44 9.62 0.95 16.50
CA VAL A 44 8.21 1.22 16.86
C VAL A 44 8.07 2.62 17.45
N MET A 45 8.98 3.03 18.34
CA MET A 45 8.96 4.37 18.92
C MET A 45 9.31 5.49 17.94
N THR A 46 10.16 5.22 16.95
CA THR A 46 10.47 6.19 15.87
C THR A 46 9.22 6.48 15.04
N LEU A 47 8.41 5.46 14.76
CA LEU A 47 7.14 5.59 14.05
C LEU A 47 6.06 6.27 14.89
N LEU A 48 6.08 6.07 16.22
CA LEU A 48 5.12 6.69 17.14
C LEU A 48 5.44 8.17 17.47
N ASN A 49 6.70 8.61 17.32
CA ASN A 49 7.11 9.98 17.69
C ASN A 49 6.27 11.11 17.07
N PRO A 50 5.92 11.09 15.76
CA PRO A 50 5.05 12.10 15.16
C PRO A 50 3.67 12.16 15.82
N LEU A 51 3.11 11.01 16.22
CA LEU A 51 1.82 10.92 16.90
C LEU A 51 1.89 11.40 18.34
N ILE A 52 3.01 11.14 19.05
CA ILE A 52 3.24 11.64 20.41
C ILE A 52 3.20 13.18 20.44
N SER A 53 3.68 13.85 19.40
CA SER A 53 3.57 15.31 19.29
C SER A 53 2.12 15.78 19.12
N ARG A 54 1.29 15.03 18.39
CA ARG A 54 -0.15 15.32 18.20
C ARG A 54 -1.01 14.99 19.42
N ILE A 55 -0.58 14.03 20.23
CA ILE A 55 -1.21 13.75 21.53
C ILE A 55 -1.03 14.93 22.47
N LYS A 56 0.12 15.60 22.44
CA LYS A 56 0.36 16.80 23.25
C LYS A 56 -0.52 17.98 22.84
N THR A 57 -0.98 18.03 21.58
CA THR A 57 -1.93 19.04 21.09
C THR A 57 -3.39 18.64 21.30
N GLY A 58 -3.68 17.44 21.82
CA GLY A 58 -5.03 16.96 22.13
C GLY A 58 -5.80 16.41 20.93
N GLU A 59 -5.14 16.17 19.79
CA GLU A 59 -5.79 15.74 18.54
C GLU A 59 -6.11 14.24 18.48
N VAL A 60 -5.54 13.42 19.37
CA VAL A 60 -5.58 11.95 19.26
C VAL A 60 -6.05 11.35 20.58
N SER A 61 -7.06 10.46 20.51
CA SER A 61 -7.61 9.77 21.67
C SER A 61 -6.69 8.64 22.15
N LYS A 62 -6.88 8.20 23.41
CA LYS A 62 -6.12 7.08 23.98
C LYS A 62 -6.41 5.76 23.26
N ASP A 63 -7.66 5.56 22.87
CA ASP A 63 -8.11 4.32 22.23
C ASP A 63 -7.54 4.23 20.80
N ASP A 64 -7.53 5.34 20.06
CA ASP A 64 -6.90 5.39 18.73
C ASP A 64 -5.40 5.10 18.80
N LEU A 65 -4.70 5.65 19.81
CA LEU A 65 -3.28 5.36 20.01
C LEU A 65 -3.06 3.89 20.40
N CYS A 66 -3.91 3.32 21.24
CA CYS A 66 -3.87 1.91 21.60
C CYS A 66 -3.97 1.01 20.37
N SER A 67 -4.95 1.26 19.51
CA SER A 67 -5.15 0.51 18.26
C SER A 67 -3.96 0.68 17.32
N HIS A 68 -3.43 1.89 17.17
CA HIS A 68 -2.27 2.13 16.33
C HIS A 68 -0.99 1.45 16.83
N ILE A 69 -0.80 1.36 18.15
CA ILE A 69 0.28 0.59 18.75
C ILE A 69 0.09 -0.91 18.47
N ASP A 70 -1.14 -1.42 18.53
CA ASP A 70 -1.42 -2.83 18.19
C ASP A 70 -1.17 -3.12 16.72
N ASP A 71 -1.55 -2.22 15.81
CA ASP A 71 -1.25 -2.33 14.37
C ASP A 71 0.26 -2.37 14.10
N LEU A 72 1.04 -1.59 14.84
CA LEU A 72 2.50 -1.57 14.72
C LEU A 72 3.17 -2.83 15.29
N ILE A 73 2.58 -3.44 16.31
CA ILE A 73 3.12 -4.64 16.98
C ILE A 73 2.69 -5.92 16.26
N ASN A 74 1.44 -5.99 15.82
CA ASN A 74 0.81 -7.12 15.15
C ASN A 74 0.24 -6.68 13.80
N PRO A 75 1.09 -6.24 12.85
CA PRO A 75 0.61 -5.80 11.56
C PRO A 75 -0.13 -6.97 10.88
N THR A 76 -1.36 -6.72 10.48
CA THR A 76 -2.18 -7.62 9.66
C THR A 76 -1.45 -7.89 8.34
N HIS A 77 -1.72 -9.00 7.64
CA HIS A 77 -1.05 -9.33 6.37
C HIS A 77 -1.07 -8.16 5.37
N GLU A 78 -2.21 -7.48 5.24
CA GLU A 78 -2.40 -6.27 4.42
C GLU A 78 -1.51 -5.09 4.88
N GLN A 79 -1.43 -4.88 6.20
CA GLN A 79 -0.59 -3.84 6.80
C GLN A 79 0.90 -4.19 6.74
N ARG A 80 1.31 -5.47 6.67
CA ARG A 80 2.72 -5.87 6.51
C ARG A 80 3.24 -5.48 5.14
N THR A 81 2.45 -5.71 4.09
CA THR A 81 2.83 -5.35 2.71
C THR A 81 2.94 -3.83 2.58
N TYR A 82 2.05 -3.08 3.22
CA TYR A 82 2.07 -1.61 3.15
C TYR A 82 3.09 -0.95 4.10
N SER A 83 3.24 -1.43 5.34
CA SER A 83 4.18 -0.86 6.32
C SER A 83 5.65 -1.18 6.02
N LYS A 84 5.95 -2.33 5.42
CA LYS A 84 7.30 -2.65 4.90
C LYS A 84 7.73 -1.65 3.82
N VAL A 85 6.77 -1.16 3.04
CA VAL A 85 6.97 -0.20 1.95
C VAL A 85 7.00 1.25 2.46
N ILE A 86 6.20 1.60 3.48
CA ILE A 86 6.08 2.96 4.04
C ILE A 86 7.16 3.29 5.08
N SER A 87 7.93 2.31 5.57
CA SER A 87 8.96 2.53 6.62
C SER A 87 10.01 3.61 6.30
N ASN A 88 10.04 4.16 5.07
CA ASN A 88 10.77 5.38 4.72
C ASN A 88 9.88 6.39 3.95
N ARG A 89 8.94 7.10 4.59
CA ARG A 89 8.65 8.54 4.33
C ARG A 89 7.44 9.02 5.13
N ALA A 90 7.61 10.17 5.78
CA ALA A 90 6.52 10.93 6.36
C ALA A 90 5.60 11.44 5.23
N ALA A 91 4.35 11.01 5.24
CA ALA A 91 3.35 11.37 4.24
C ALA A 91 3.01 12.87 4.33
N ILE A 92 3.16 13.58 3.22
CA ILE A 92 2.45 14.84 2.95
C ILE A 92 1.08 14.42 2.43
N ALA A 93 0.03 14.61 3.23
CA ALA A 93 -1.32 14.22 2.90
C ALA A 93 -1.92 15.19 1.86
N CYS A 94 -2.25 14.67 0.67
CA CYS A 94 -3.19 15.31 -0.23
C CYS A 94 -4.60 14.91 0.26
N THR A 95 -5.24 15.77 1.06
CA THR A 95 -6.61 15.53 1.53
C THR A 95 -7.60 15.64 0.36
N PRO A 96 -8.37 14.59 0.05
CA PRO A 96 -9.39 14.66 -1.00
C PRO A 96 -10.55 15.55 -0.55
N GLU A 97 -11.08 16.37 -1.45
CA GLU A 97 -12.34 17.11 -1.22
C GLU A 97 -13.49 16.11 -0.99
N PRO A 98 -14.42 16.38 -0.05
CA PRO A 98 -15.44 15.42 0.38
C PRO A 98 -16.41 14.96 -0.73
N ASP A 99 -16.52 15.71 -1.82
CA ASP A 99 -17.45 15.41 -2.93
C ASP A 99 -16.85 14.53 -4.04
N LYS A 100 -15.56 14.18 -3.96
CA LYS A 100 -14.84 13.40 -5.00
C LYS A 100 -14.29 12.10 -4.45
N TYR A 101 -15.15 11.29 -3.84
CA TYR A 101 -14.79 9.94 -3.42
C TYR A 101 -15.16 8.91 -4.49
N LEU A 102 -14.15 8.25 -5.06
CA LEU A 102 -14.32 7.03 -5.85
C LEU A 102 -13.24 6.04 -5.43
N SER A 103 -13.64 4.87 -4.96
CA SER A 103 -12.69 3.84 -4.54
C SER A 103 -11.96 3.23 -5.75
N LEU A 104 -10.77 2.68 -5.52
CA LEU A 104 -10.02 1.96 -6.54
C LEU A 104 -10.81 0.76 -7.08
N ALA A 105 -11.55 0.07 -6.22
CA ALA A 105 -12.40 -1.05 -6.62
C ALA A 105 -13.54 -0.62 -7.53
N ASP A 106 -14.30 0.41 -7.15
CA ASP A 106 -15.41 0.92 -7.97
C ASP A 106 -14.93 1.47 -9.31
N ALA A 107 -13.82 2.22 -9.31
CA ALA A 107 -13.19 2.73 -10.52
C ALA A 107 -12.76 1.58 -11.44
N TRP A 108 -12.19 0.50 -10.89
CA TRP A 108 -11.79 -0.67 -11.66
C TRP A 108 -12.97 -1.46 -12.20
N GLU A 109 -14.04 -1.60 -11.42
CA GLU A 109 -15.29 -2.22 -11.88
C GLU A 109 -15.87 -1.45 -13.09
N LEU A 110 -15.93 -0.12 -13.00
CA LEU A 110 -16.34 0.73 -14.13
C LEU A 110 -15.48 0.50 -15.39
N CYS A 111 -14.16 0.37 -15.23
CA CYS A 111 -13.25 0.08 -16.35
C CYS A 111 -13.53 -1.30 -16.97
N GLN A 112 -13.78 -2.32 -16.14
CA GLN A 112 -14.08 -3.68 -16.59
C GLN A 112 -15.43 -3.75 -17.32
N HIS A 113 -16.41 -2.94 -16.94
CA HIS A 113 -17.69 -2.88 -17.67
C HIS A 113 -17.54 -2.34 -19.10
N ILE A 114 -16.55 -1.48 -19.34
CA ILE A 114 -16.36 -0.84 -20.66
C ILE A 114 -15.39 -1.64 -21.53
N LYS A 115 -14.32 -2.20 -20.93
CA LYS A 115 -13.23 -2.87 -21.66
C LYS A 115 -13.10 -4.38 -21.38
N GLY A 116 -13.80 -4.92 -20.38
CA GLY A 116 -13.69 -6.31 -19.95
C GLY A 116 -14.35 -7.32 -20.88
N THR A 117 -14.57 -8.54 -20.40
CA THR A 117 -15.22 -9.58 -21.23
C THR A 117 -16.67 -9.20 -21.56
N GLY A 118 -17.15 -9.60 -22.75
CA GLY A 118 -18.47 -9.23 -23.29
C GLY A 118 -19.69 -9.70 -22.48
N ASN A 119 -19.48 -10.39 -21.36
CA ASN A 119 -20.53 -10.87 -20.44
C ASN A 119 -20.84 -9.89 -19.30
N SER A 120 -20.11 -8.77 -19.21
CA SER A 120 -20.35 -7.75 -18.18
C SER A 120 -21.66 -7.01 -18.48
N LYS A 121 -22.61 -6.97 -17.53
CA LYS A 121 -23.84 -6.18 -17.68
C LYS A 121 -23.46 -4.70 -17.86
N PRO A 122 -23.99 -3.98 -18.85
CA PRO A 122 -23.65 -2.57 -19.03
C PRO A 122 -24.20 -1.73 -17.86
N LEU A 123 -23.32 -1.06 -17.12
CA LEU A 123 -23.72 0.04 -16.24
C LEU A 123 -23.86 1.32 -17.10
N ARG A 124 -24.96 2.05 -16.93
CA ARG A 124 -25.23 3.34 -17.61
C ARG A 124 -25.31 3.27 -19.15
N GLY A 125 -25.94 2.24 -19.71
CA GLY A 125 -26.32 2.22 -21.14
C GLY A 125 -25.17 2.32 -22.17
N LYS A 126 -23.90 2.29 -21.72
CA LYS A 126 -22.72 2.25 -22.59
C LYS A 126 -22.56 0.81 -23.10
N LYS A 127 -22.48 0.64 -24.43
CA LYS A 127 -22.19 -0.66 -25.06
C LYS A 127 -20.72 -1.03 -24.80
N VAL A 128 -20.45 -2.30 -24.49
CA VAL A 128 -19.09 -2.84 -24.43
C VAL A 128 -18.46 -2.70 -25.83
N THR A 129 -17.39 -1.92 -25.96
CA THR A 129 -16.66 -1.77 -27.22
C THR A 129 -15.27 -2.38 -27.06
N GLY A 130 -15.01 -3.49 -27.77
CA GLY A 130 -13.70 -4.14 -27.76
C GLY A 130 -13.43 -5.05 -26.55
N ALA A 131 -14.33 -6.01 -26.31
CA ALA A 131 -14.19 -6.98 -25.24
C ALA A 131 -12.84 -7.71 -25.28
N TRP A 132 -12.15 -7.76 -24.14
CA TRP A 132 -10.88 -8.50 -24.05
C TRP A 132 -11.10 -10.01 -24.15
N SER A 133 -10.09 -10.69 -24.70
CA SER A 133 -10.00 -12.15 -24.57
C SER A 133 -9.93 -12.54 -23.09
N ARG A 134 -10.30 -13.79 -22.80
CA ARG A 134 -10.22 -14.36 -21.45
C ARG A 134 -8.81 -14.21 -20.86
N ASP A 135 -7.79 -14.56 -21.63
CA ASP A 135 -6.39 -14.50 -21.18
C ASP A 135 -5.92 -13.07 -20.93
N ARG A 136 -6.31 -12.13 -21.80
CA ARG A 136 -6.01 -10.71 -21.58
C ARG A 136 -6.66 -10.21 -20.30
N SER A 137 -7.91 -10.57 -20.05
CA SER A 137 -8.63 -10.19 -18.83
C SER A 137 -7.98 -10.77 -17.57
N ILE A 138 -7.57 -12.04 -17.60
CA ILE A 138 -6.86 -12.69 -16.49
C ILE A 138 -5.54 -11.96 -16.19
N ASN A 139 -4.75 -11.64 -17.21
CA ASN A 139 -3.46 -10.96 -17.01
C ASN A 139 -3.64 -9.52 -16.52
N VAL A 140 -4.59 -8.78 -17.08
CA VAL A 140 -4.90 -7.41 -16.65
C VAL A 140 -5.40 -7.39 -15.20
N ASN A 141 -6.29 -8.30 -14.81
CA ASN A 141 -6.76 -8.41 -13.43
C ASN A 141 -5.62 -8.73 -12.47
N ARG A 142 -4.68 -9.60 -12.86
CA ARG A 142 -3.48 -9.87 -12.05
C ARG A 142 -2.60 -8.64 -11.87
N HIS A 143 -2.40 -7.84 -12.92
CA HIS A 143 -1.62 -6.59 -12.78
C HIS A 143 -2.32 -5.60 -11.84
N MET A 144 -3.66 -5.49 -11.92
CA MET A 144 -4.44 -4.63 -11.02
C MET A 144 -4.44 -5.13 -9.58
N GLN A 145 -4.37 -6.45 -9.37
CA GLN A 145 -4.25 -7.03 -8.03
C GLN A 145 -3.04 -6.47 -7.26
N VAL A 146 -1.93 -6.15 -7.94
CA VAL A 146 -0.79 -5.49 -7.29
C VAL A 146 -1.21 -4.17 -6.63
N LEU A 147 -2.04 -3.36 -7.29
CA LEU A 147 -2.53 -2.09 -6.72
C LEU A 147 -3.51 -2.33 -5.56
N PHE A 148 -4.33 -3.38 -5.63
CA PHE A 148 -5.24 -3.74 -4.54
C PHE A 148 -4.51 -4.23 -3.30
N GLU A 149 -3.51 -5.09 -3.46
CA GLU A 149 -2.70 -5.61 -2.34
C GLU A 149 -1.84 -4.51 -1.70
N LEU A 150 -1.41 -3.53 -2.49
CA LEU A 150 -0.68 -2.38 -1.97
C LEU A 150 -1.66 -1.38 -1.33
N PHE A 151 -2.56 -0.78 -2.10
CA PHE A 151 -3.34 0.37 -1.63
C PHE A 151 -4.61 0.01 -0.85
N GLY A 152 -5.11 -1.21 -0.98
CA GLY A 152 -6.44 -1.60 -0.54
C GLY A 152 -7.54 -1.25 -1.56
N ALA A 153 -8.64 -1.99 -1.51
CA ALA A 153 -9.80 -1.80 -2.38
C ALA A 153 -10.45 -0.40 -2.22
N ASP A 154 -10.48 0.09 -0.98
CA ASP A 154 -11.13 1.35 -0.60
C ASP A 154 -10.27 2.60 -0.83
N LYS A 155 -9.05 2.46 -1.37
CA LYS A 155 -8.19 3.61 -1.65
C LYS A 155 -8.91 4.57 -2.59
N ASN A 156 -9.10 5.82 -2.16
CA ASN A 156 -9.64 6.86 -3.04
C ASN A 156 -8.64 7.13 -4.18
N ILE A 157 -9.08 6.96 -5.44
CA ILE A 157 -8.25 7.14 -6.63
C ILE A 157 -7.64 8.55 -6.74
N HIS A 158 -8.30 9.58 -6.20
CA HIS A 158 -7.82 10.96 -6.23
C HIS A 158 -6.62 11.19 -5.30
N THR A 159 -6.36 10.26 -4.38
CA THR A 159 -5.23 10.33 -3.45
C THR A 159 -4.01 9.55 -3.91
N ILE A 160 -4.11 8.83 -5.04
CA ILE A 160 -2.98 8.08 -5.60
C ILE A 160 -2.08 9.07 -6.34
N THR A 161 -0.86 9.20 -5.87
CA THR A 161 0.13 10.17 -6.36
C THR A 161 1.15 9.52 -7.31
N GLU A 162 1.94 10.35 -7.98
CA GLU A 162 3.10 9.87 -8.75
C GLU A 162 4.12 9.13 -7.88
N GLU A 163 4.31 9.58 -6.64
CA GLU A 163 5.22 8.92 -5.69
C GLU A 163 4.74 7.50 -5.35
N ASP A 164 3.42 7.32 -5.15
CA ASP A 164 2.83 6.00 -4.93
C ASP A 164 3.10 5.08 -6.12
N MET A 165 2.99 5.60 -7.35
CA MET A 165 3.23 4.81 -8.55
C MET A 165 4.71 4.54 -8.81
N LEU A 166 5.62 5.40 -8.37
CA LEU A 166 7.06 5.12 -8.35
C LEU A 166 7.41 4.02 -7.35
N MET A 167 6.72 3.98 -6.21
CA MET A 167 6.82 2.86 -5.26
C MET A 167 6.33 1.55 -5.90
N VAL A 168 5.16 1.56 -6.54
CA VAL A 168 4.63 0.39 -7.26
C VAL A 168 5.64 -0.12 -8.29
N LYS A 169 6.32 0.79 -9.00
CA LYS A 169 7.38 0.45 -9.95
C LYS A 169 8.52 -0.33 -9.30
N ASP A 170 8.97 0.10 -8.12
CA ASP A 170 10.06 -0.56 -7.40
C ASP A 170 9.64 -1.93 -6.85
N VAL A 171 8.43 -2.01 -6.29
CA VAL A 171 7.84 -3.26 -5.81
C VAL A 171 7.78 -4.29 -6.94
N ILE A 172 7.24 -3.94 -8.11
CA ILE A 172 7.13 -4.86 -9.25
C ILE A 172 8.50 -5.33 -9.74
N LYS A 173 9.54 -4.48 -9.68
CA LYS A 173 10.91 -4.89 -10.06
C LYS A 173 11.50 -5.92 -9.10
N ASN A 174 11.14 -5.85 -7.82
CA ASN A 174 11.66 -6.75 -6.79
C ASN A 174 10.78 -8.00 -6.59
N MET A 175 9.59 -8.06 -7.21
CA MET A 175 8.75 -9.25 -7.18
C MET A 175 9.44 -10.47 -7.84
N PRO A 176 9.22 -11.68 -7.33
CA PRO A 176 9.76 -12.89 -7.95
C PRO A 176 9.06 -13.26 -9.27
N LYS A 177 9.80 -13.95 -10.15
CA LYS A 177 9.30 -14.50 -11.42
C LYS A 177 8.31 -15.63 -11.13
N ARG A 178 7.02 -15.36 -11.33
CA ARG A 178 5.94 -16.34 -11.17
C ARG A 178 6.10 -17.63 -11.99
N ARG A 179 6.84 -17.61 -13.10
CA ARG A 179 7.07 -18.81 -13.91
C ARG A 179 7.97 -19.86 -13.23
N LEU A 180 8.71 -19.48 -12.19
CA LEU A 180 9.56 -20.42 -11.45
C LEU A 180 8.70 -21.27 -10.53
N ALA A 181 9.03 -22.55 -10.42
CA ALA A 181 8.21 -23.54 -9.70
C ALA A 181 7.95 -23.15 -8.23
N GLN A 182 8.92 -22.53 -7.56
CA GLN A 182 8.81 -22.08 -6.18
C GLN A 182 7.85 -20.89 -5.97
N TYR A 183 7.47 -20.19 -7.04
CA TYR A 183 6.61 -19.01 -6.98
C TYR A 183 5.30 -19.16 -7.76
N SER A 184 5.16 -20.20 -8.59
CA SER A 184 4.03 -20.33 -9.53
C SER A 184 2.67 -20.53 -8.86
N GLY A 185 2.68 -21.19 -7.70
CA GLY A 185 1.50 -21.42 -6.86
C GLY A 185 1.10 -20.25 -5.96
N LEU A 186 1.95 -19.24 -5.79
CA LEU A 186 1.71 -18.15 -4.86
C LEU A 186 0.69 -17.14 -5.41
N SER A 187 -0.12 -16.58 -4.52
CA SER A 187 -0.97 -15.42 -4.78
C SER A 187 -0.14 -14.14 -4.98
N ILE A 188 -0.74 -13.08 -5.51
CA ILE A 188 -0.02 -11.80 -5.69
C ILE A 188 0.42 -11.23 -4.34
N GLY A 189 -0.42 -11.27 -3.31
CA GLY A 189 -0.05 -10.85 -1.96
C GLY A 189 1.15 -11.63 -1.40
N GLU A 190 1.19 -12.96 -1.57
CA GLU A 190 2.34 -13.77 -1.15
C GLU A 190 3.62 -13.45 -1.94
N LEU A 191 3.51 -13.20 -3.25
CA LEU A 191 4.65 -12.77 -4.08
C LEU A 191 5.20 -11.42 -3.64
N LEU A 192 4.33 -10.51 -3.20
CA LEU A 192 4.71 -9.20 -2.66
C LEU A 192 5.37 -9.30 -1.27
N ALA A 193 5.09 -10.37 -0.52
CA ALA A 193 5.65 -10.60 0.80
C ALA A 193 7.01 -11.33 0.79
N CYS A 194 7.49 -11.78 -0.37
CA CYS A 194 8.80 -12.42 -0.52
C CYS A 194 9.95 -11.42 -0.34
N ASP A 195 10.66 -11.50 0.79
CA ASP A 195 11.77 -10.58 1.12
C ASP A 195 13.14 -11.05 0.54
N ASP A 196 13.35 -12.37 0.37
CA ASP A 196 14.65 -12.98 0.03
C ASP A 196 14.72 -13.47 -1.44
N VAL A 197 14.26 -12.67 -2.40
CA VAL A 197 14.30 -13.02 -3.82
C VAL A 197 15.69 -12.72 -4.39
N SER A 198 16.38 -13.73 -4.93
CA SER A 198 17.66 -13.54 -5.62
C SER A 198 17.49 -12.64 -6.85
N ASP A 199 18.53 -11.89 -7.22
CA ASP A 199 18.46 -10.99 -8.39
C ASP A 199 18.14 -11.73 -9.69
N GLU A 200 18.53 -12.99 -9.80
CA GLU A 200 18.22 -13.88 -10.93
C GLU A 200 16.74 -14.25 -11.00
N ASP A 201 16.06 -14.26 -9.86
CA ASP A 201 14.66 -14.63 -9.72
C ASP A 201 13.71 -13.43 -9.76
N LYS A 202 14.23 -12.19 -9.67
CA LYS A 202 13.44 -10.96 -9.75
C LYS A 202 12.80 -10.74 -11.11
N ALA A 203 11.62 -10.14 -11.13
CA ALA A 203 10.86 -9.88 -12.34
C ALA A 203 11.68 -9.07 -13.35
N GLY A 204 11.66 -9.51 -14.60
CA GLY A 204 12.34 -8.81 -15.69
C GLY A 204 11.61 -7.53 -16.10
N ASN A 205 12.30 -6.67 -16.84
CA ASN A 205 11.74 -5.41 -17.34
C ASN A 205 10.46 -5.60 -18.18
N SER A 206 10.34 -6.72 -18.90
CA SER A 206 9.12 -7.05 -19.65
C SER A 206 7.87 -7.17 -18.77
N THR A 207 8.00 -7.71 -17.55
CA THR A 207 6.91 -7.81 -16.59
C THR A 207 6.50 -6.42 -16.11
N LEU A 208 7.48 -5.56 -15.81
CA LEU A 208 7.23 -4.17 -15.41
C LEU A 208 6.49 -3.39 -16.51
N VAL A 209 6.94 -3.51 -17.77
CA VAL A 209 6.31 -2.87 -18.93
C VAL A 209 4.86 -3.31 -19.07
N GLN A 210 4.54 -4.61 -18.90
CA GLN A 210 3.17 -5.12 -19.00
C GLN A 210 2.24 -4.58 -17.91
N HIS A 211 2.74 -4.48 -16.66
CA HIS A 211 1.98 -3.86 -15.57
C HIS A 211 1.67 -2.40 -15.88
N PHE A 212 2.67 -1.62 -16.27
CA PHE A 212 2.45 -0.19 -16.54
C PHE A 212 1.68 0.09 -17.82
N LYS A 213 1.68 -0.81 -18.81
CA LYS A 213 0.70 -0.76 -19.91
C LYS A 213 -0.73 -0.90 -19.39
N THR A 214 -0.95 -1.76 -18.40
CA THR A 214 -2.26 -1.92 -17.74
C THR A 214 -2.61 -0.69 -16.91
N PHE A 215 -1.66 -0.16 -16.13
CA PHE A 215 -1.88 1.07 -15.35
C PHE A 215 -2.11 2.28 -16.26
N SER A 216 -1.42 2.37 -17.41
CA SER A 216 -1.63 3.40 -18.45
C SER A 216 -3.03 3.36 -19.00
N LEU A 217 -3.50 2.17 -19.36
CA LEU A 217 -4.87 2.00 -19.80
C LEU A 217 -5.87 2.46 -18.73
N PHE A 218 -5.66 2.10 -17.47
CA PHE A 218 -6.57 2.43 -16.38
C PHE A 218 -6.53 3.91 -15.99
N PHE A 219 -5.37 4.43 -15.57
CA PHE A 219 -5.26 5.79 -15.06
C PHE A 219 -5.28 6.86 -16.15
N LYS A 220 -4.64 6.60 -17.30
CA LYS A 220 -4.53 7.61 -18.37
C LYS A 220 -5.74 7.50 -19.31
N SER A 221 -5.84 6.41 -20.06
CA SER A 221 -6.89 6.29 -21.08
C SER A 221 -8.29 6.27 -20.47
N PHE A 222 -8.53 5.46 -19.44
CA PHE A 222 -9.87 5.31 -18.88
C PHE A 222 -10.25 6.46 -17.93
N LEU A 223 -9.50 6.66 -16.84
CA LEU A 223 -9.86 7.63 -15.81
C LEU A 223 -9.63 9.09 -16.21
N THR A 224 -8.66 9.39 -17.08
CA THR A 224 -8.35 10.77 -17.50
C THR A 224 -9.00 11.11 -18.85
N ASP A 225 -8.72 10.34 -19.90
CA ASP A 225 -9.13 10.70 -21.26
C ASP A 225 -10.62 10.41 -21.54
N GLU A 226 -11.10 9.22 -21.17
CA GLU A 226 -12.47 8.75 -21.48
C GLU A 226 -13.51 9.26 -20.47
N GLU A 227 -13.34 8.98 -19.19
CA GLU A 227 -14.35 9.31 -18.16
C GLU A 227 -14.13 10.67 -17.50
N ARG A 228 -12.95 11.30 -17.70
CA ARG A 228 -12.58 12.59 -17.09
C ARG A 228 -12.79 12.65 -15.57
N ILE A 229 -12.55 11.53 -14.90
CA ILE A 229 -12.64 11.40 -13.45
C ILE A 229 -11.40 12.02 -12.80
N LEU A 230 -10.22 11.75 -13.35
CA LEU A 230 -8.96 12.36 -12.92
C LEU A 230 -8.59 13.52 -13.85
N GLU A 231 -8.09 14.61 -13.28
CA GLU A 231 -7.54 15.73 -14.07
C GLU A 231 -6.18 15.37 -14.69
N ARG A 232 -5.39 14.57 -13.97
CA ARG A 232 -4.07 14.10 -14.41
C ARG A 232 -3.84 12.66 -13.96
N SER A 233 -3.08 11.95 -14.78
CA SER A 233 -2.73 10.56 -14.49
C SER A 233 -1.51 10.49 -13.57
N PRO A 234 -1.55 9.71 -12.45
CA PRO A 234 -0.40 9.56 -11.54
C PRO A 234 0.81 8.86 -12.18
N ILE A 235 0.68 8.34 -13.39
CA ILE A 235 1.76 7.68 -14.13
C ILE A 235 2.27 8.49 -15.33
N GLU A 236 1.75 9.70 -15.55
CA GLU A 236 2.04 10.51 -16.73
C GLU A 236 3.55 10.76 -16.94
N ARG A 237 4.29 10.97 -15.85
CA ARG A 237 5.73 11.27 -15.87
C ARG A 237 6.61 10.05 -15.65
N ILE A 238 6.04 8.87 -15.41
CA ILE A 238 6.80 7.66 -15.10
C ILE A 238 7.25 7.00 -16.40
N SER A 239 8.54 7.17 -16.71
CA SER A 239 9.16 6.51 -17.86
C SER A 239 9.61 5.08 -17.52
N ILE A 240 9.21 4.12 -18.37
CA ILE A 240 9.72 2.74 -18.36
C ILE A 240 10.36 2.49 -19.71
N LYS A 241 11.68 2.33 -19.70
CA LYS A 241 12.42 2.01 -20.91
C LYS A 241 12.10 0.57 -21.28
N GLU A 242 11.58 0.34 -22.48
CA GLU A 242 11.61 -1.01 -23.07
C GLU A 242 13.10 -1.33 -23.33
N VAL A 243 13.59 -2.45 -22.80
CA VAL A 243 14.94 -2.97 -23.00
C VAL A 243 14.82 -4.16 -23.92
#